data_AF-A0AAV1KUW2-F1
#
_entry.id   AF-A0AAV1KUW2-F1
#
_cell.length_a   1.000
_cell.length_b   1.000
_cell.length_c   1.000
_cell.angle_alpha   90.00
_cell.angle_beta   90.00
_cell.angle_gamma   90.00
#
_symmetry.space_group_name_H-M   'P 1'
#
loop_
_entity.id
_entity.type
_entity.pdbx_description
1 polymer ?
#
loop_
_entity_poly.entity_id
_entity_poly.type
_entity_poly.pdbx_seq_one_letter_code
_entity_poly.pdbx_strand_id
1 'polypeptide(L)'
;MHKNKLLKKSPGKTGLNLPPIEDPNGSKIKTVLDVDPDFYSLVDGRPIRPDTSIRKYKRNVKEVALKRTLHGLLVDEILRIERDIKTERKIYETASIHFNECQESFNKFLADDNDKTIIIMRNSDSLAKELSNQIEEHKKALYDFASLKSKLQYIDETLQILLSFQNFLFNAAPILWRDSQKLKLVTGQLEIFTMDTDIFNEIDVNLISERLEKMPPPRLYFETPEQIQVIFELLEKQILNYLLKTEELRSEKNKFVKSSILLKTLLRHELDYIQDKIYEVEKCIEENERREIELKREFYRILEDKFKFLVSSKTPLQIFNYVEFAYERLIAQNETNLSTLDLVLALEQEYNNIMLDLSTFDLNVIKCIEKKTYDEEIKETKLAKEAAKLLKDVDKLSKKLKSSYELVKK
;
A
#
# COMPACT_ATOMS: atom_id res chain seq x y z
N MET A 1 -10.26 81.09 8.07
CA MET A 1 -10.20 81.57 9.47
C MET A 1 -8.75 81.94 9.79
N HIS A 2 -8.36 83.21 9.59
CA HIS A 2 -7.36 83.93 10.41
C HIS A 2 -7.30 85.38 9.91
N LYS A 3 -7.28 86.31 10.88
CA LYS A 3 -7.64 87.73 10.74
C LYS A 3 -6.48 88.57 10.19
N ASN A 4 -6.82 89.46 9.26
CA ASN A 4 -6.02 90.61 8.82
C ASN A 4 -5.58 91.49 9.99
N LYS A 5 -4.29 91.88 10.00
CA LYS A 5 -3.79 93.05 10.74
C LYS A 5 -2.98 93.94 9.79
N LEU A 6 -3.67 94.93 9.24
CA LEU A 6 -3.09 96.13 8.64
C LEU A 6 -2.74 97.11 9.76
N LEU A 7 -1.45 97.38 9.96
CA LEU A 7 -0.96 98.43 10.84
C LEU A 7 -0.84 99.74 10.03
N LYS A 8 -1.82 100.63 10.20
CA LYS A 8 -1.70 102.05 9.86
C LYS A 8 -0.74 102.72 10.84
N LYS A 9 0.34 103.32 10.33
CA LYS A 9 1.15 104.32 11.08
C LYS A 9 0.74 105.73 10.67
N SER A 10 0.72 106.59 11.67
CA SER A 10 0.17 107.94 11.75
C SER A 10 0.94 108.99 10.93
N PRO A 11 0.29 110.09 10.50
CA PRO A 11 0.97 111.29 10.05
C PRO A 11 1.41 112.13 11.26
N GLY A 12 2.72 112.31 11.40
CA GLY A 12 3.32 113.21 12.38
C GLY A 12 3.17 114.68 11.94
N LYS A 13 2.48 115.47 12.76
CA LYS A 13 2.43 116.93 12.70
C LYS A 13 3.69 117.50 13.36
N THR A 14 4.50 118.25 12.61
CA THR A 14 5.32 119.36 13.14
C THR A 14 5.42 120.43 12.07
N GLY A 15 4.42 121.32 12.04
CA GLY A 15 4.50 122.57 11.32
C GLY A 15 5.37 123.54 12.10
N LEU A 16 6.58 123.77 11.62
CA LEU A 16 7.39 124.94 11.95
C LEU A 16 6.91 126.07 11.05
N ASN A 17 6.20 127.03 11.66
CA ASN A 17 5.80 128.28 11.01
C ASN A 17 7.06 129.09 10.71
N LEU A 18 7.55 129.02 9.47
CA LEU A 18 8.46 130.02 8.93
C LEU A 18 7.66 131.31 8.68
N PRO A 19 8.13 132.48 9.14
CA PRO A 19 7.45 133.74 8.86
C PRO A 19 7.43 134.01 7.34
N PRO A 20 6.33 134.58 6.81
CA PRO A 20 6.23 134.93 5.40
C PRO A 20 7.30 135.94 5.00
N ILE A 21 7.89 135.68 3.84
CA ILE A 21 8.78 136.57 3.11
C ILE A 21 7.97 137.83 2.76
N GLU A 22 8.22 138.94 3.45
CA GLU A 22 7.69 140.25 3.06
C GLU A 22 8.36 140.71 1.77
N ASP A 23 7.52 141.27 0.88
CA ASP A 23 7.88 141.74 -0.44
C ASP A 23 9.07 142.73 -0.44
N PRO A 24 9.99 142.61 -1.41
CA PRO A 24 11.16 143.46 -1.51
C PRO A 24 10.80 144.78 -2.23
N ASN A 25 9.99 145.62 -1.59
CA ASN A 25 9.72 146.99 -2.04
C ASN A 25 9.68 147.91 -0.81
N GLY A 26 10.86 148.29 -0.30
CA GLY A 26 10.94 149.28 0.79
C GLY A 26 12.25 149.36 1.56
N SER A 27 13.18 148.42 1.40
CA SER A 27 14.49 148.47 2.07
C SER A 27 15.59 148.74 1.05
N LYS A 28 15.99 150.01 0.98
CA LYS A 28 17.11 150.52 0.19
C LYS A 28 18.31 149.57 0.28
N ILE A 29 18.75 149.09 -0.88
CA ILE A 29 20.05 148.44 -1.07
C ILE A 29 21.10 149.42 -0.57
N LYS A 30 21.58 149.23 0.66
CA LYS A 30 22.63 150.05 1.27
C LYS A 30 23.94 149.79 0.53
N THR A 31 24.22 150.64 -0.45
CA THR A 31 25.49 150.65 -1.19
C THR A 31 26.46 151.59 -0.49
N VAL A 32 27.75 151.46 -0.79
CA VAL A 32 28.91 152.08 -0.08
C VAL A 32 28.92 153.64 -0.11
N LEU A 33 27.84 154.29 -0.56
CA LEU A 33 27.68 155.74 -0.65
C LEU A 33 26.49 156.31 0.17
N ASP A 34 25.72 155.48 0.88
CA ASP A 34 24.66 155.96 1.79
C ASP A 34 25.26 156.35 3.15
N VAL A 35 25.50 157.65 3.36
CA VAL A 35 25.87 158.23 4.66
C VAL A 35 24.59 158.66 5.38
N ASP A 36 24.42 158.26 6.64
CA ASP A 36 23.24 158.58 7.46
C ASP A 36 23.00 160.10 7.51
N PRO A 37 21.74 160.58 7.33
CA PRO A 37 21.43 162.01 7.35
C PRO A 37 21.76 162.69 8.68
N ASP A 38 21.84 161.92 9.77
CA ASP A 38 22.24 162.39 11.11
C ASP A 38 23.77 162.44 11.31
N PHE A 39 24.56 161.96 10.35
CA PHE A 39 26.02 162.00 10.44
C PHE A 39 26.56 163.43 10.34
N TYR A 40 25.93 164.28 9.52
CA TYR A 40 26.36 165.68 9.35
C TYR A 40 25.82 166.62 10.45
N SER A 41 24.70 166.29 11.10
CA SER A 41 24.15 167.09 12.20
C SER A 41 24.96 167.02 13.49
N LEU A 42 25.77 165.97 13.66
CA LEU A 42 26.70 165.79 14.80
C LEU A 42 28.10 166.41 14.58
N VAL A 43 28.41 166.89 13.37
CA VAL A 43 29.77 167.32 12.97
C VAL A 43 29.89 168.85 12.80
N ASP A 44 28.78 169.60 12.77
CA ASP A 44 28.77 171.07 12.83
C ASP A 44 29.16 171.56 14.24
N GLY A 45 30.47 171.72 14.48
CA GLY A 45 30.98 172.39 15.68
C GLY A 45 32.26 171.82 16.29
N ARG A 46 32.89 170.80 15.70
CA ARG A 46 34.21 170.30 16.17
C ARG A 46 35.25 170.29 15.04
N PRO A 47 36.40 170.99 15.19
CA PRO A 47 37.47 170.92 14.20
C PRO A 47 38.14 169.54 14.23
N ILE A 48 37.95 168.77 13.15
CA ILE A 48 38.62 167.48 12.91
C ILE A 48 40.09 167.76 12.56
N ARG A 49 41.01 167.37 13.45
CA ARG A 49 42.44 167.42 13.19
C ARG A 49 42.82 166.34 12.16
N PRO A 50 43.55 166.65 11.09
CA PRO A 50 44.05 165.63 10.17
C PRO A 50 45.20 164.87 10.81
N ASP A 51 44.94 163.67 11.34
CA ASP A 51 45.99 162.76 11.80
C ASP A 51 46.69 162.12 10.59
N THR A 52 47.69 162.82 10.04
CA THR A 52 48.63 162.33 9.03
C THR A 52 49.53 161.24 9.62
N SER A 53 49.01 160.00 9.71
CA SER A 53 49.83 158.81 9.99
C SER A 53 49.79 157.83 8.81
N ILE A 54 50.56 158.16 7.76
CA ILE A 54 50.77 157.33 6.54
C ILE A 54 51.08 155.85 6.90
N ARG A 55 51.69 155.59 8.06
CA ARG A 55 51.96 154.24 8.57
C ARG A 55 50.69 153.43 8.86
N LYS A 56 49.62 154.04 9.42
CA LYS A 56 48.32 153.38 9.63
C LYS A 56 47.66 153.06 8.29
N TYR A 57 47.71 154.00 7.34
CA TYR A 57 47.21 153.76 5.97
C TYR A 57 47.96 152.61 5.28
N LYS A 58 49.30 152.59 5.32
CA LYS A 58 50.11 151.49 4.73
C LYS A 58 49.84 150.13 5.40
N ARG A 59 49.59 150.10 6.71
CA ARG A 59 49.14 148.88 7.42
C ARG A 59 47.75 148.46 6.97
N ASN A 60 46.79 149.37 6.92
CA ASN A 60 45.43 149.07 6.48
C ASN A 60 45.39 148.57 5.03
N VAL A 61 46.14 149.19 4.11
CA VAL A 61 46.25 148.71 2.72
C VAL A 61 46.89 147.32 2.66
N LYS A 62 47.93 147.05 3.46
CA LYS A 62 48.54 145.73 3.55
C LYS A 62 47.57 144.70 4.13
N GLU A 63 46.82 145.04 5.16
CA GLU A 63 45.81 144.17 5.77
C GLU A 63 44.64 143.90 4.82
N VAL A 64 44.18 144.90 4.08
CA VAL A 64 43.15 144.74 3.06
C VAL A 64 43.66 143.87 1.92
N ALA A 65 44.89 144.07 1.45
CA ALA A 65 45.51 143.23 0.44
C ALA A 65 45.66 141.78 0.93
N LEU A 66 46.13 141.56 2.16
CA LEU A 66 46.25 140.23 2.77
C LEU A 66 44.89 139.55 2.94
N LYS A 67 43.88 140.28 3.42
CA LYS A 67 42.51 139.75 3.53
C LYS A 67 41.92 139.42 2.16
N ARG A 68 42.21 140.22 1.13
CA ARG A 68 41.76 139.95 -0.25
C ARG A 68 42.45 138.73 -0.85
N THR A 69 43.76 138.56 -0.65
CA THR A 69 44.47 137.36 -1.11
C THR A 69 44.02 136.11 -0.35
N LEU A 70 43.80 136.21 0.96
CA LEU A 70 43.26 135.11 1.76
C LEU A 70 41.83 134.75 1.33
N HIS A 71 40.99 135.75 1.07
CA HIS A 71 39.65 135.52 0.55
C HIS A 71 39.69 134.85 -0.83
N GLY A 72 40.57 135.28 -1.74
CA GLY A 72 40.77 134.63 -3.03
C GLY A 72 41.19 133.15 -2.88
N LEU A 73 42.17 132.87 -2.02
CA LEU A 73 42.59 131.49 -1.72
C LEU A 73 41.45 130.65 -1.15
N LEU A 74 40.66 131.19 -0.22
CA LEU A 74 39.51 130.48 0.34
C LEU A 74 38.43 130.22 -0.71
N VAL A 75 38.16 131.18 -1.59
CA VAL A 75 37.20 131.01 -2.69
C VAL A 75 37.68 129.94 -3.68
N ASP A 76 38.97 129.93 -4.03
CA ASP A 76 39.55 128.91 -4.90
C ASP A 76 39.48 127.51 -4.29
N GLU A 77 39.72 127.39 -2.99
CA GLU A 77 39.58 126.14 -2.24
C GLU A 77 38.11 125.67 -2.18
N ILE A 78 37.17 126.58 -1.95
CA ILE A 78 35.72 126.28 -2.02
C ILE A 78 35.37 125.79 -3.43
N LEU A 79 35.84 126.47 -4.48
CA LEU A 79 35.58 126.06 -5.87
C LEU A 79 36.22 124.72 -6.24
N ARG A 80 37.36 124.35 -5.66
CA ARG A 80 37.98 123.03 -5.82
C ARG A 80 37.10 121.97 -5.17
N ILE A 81 36.74 122.16 -3.91
CA ILE A 81 35.88 121.24 -3.15
C ILE A 81 34.52 121.07 -3.87
N GLU A 82 33.92 122.14 -4.36
CA GLU A 82 32.66 122.05 -5.12
C GLU A 82 32.81 121.26 -6.42
N ARG A 83 33.94 121.38 -7.11
CA ARG A 83 34.22 120.59 -8.32
C ARG A 83 34.38 119.11 -7.98
N ASP A 84 35.10 118.79 -6.92
CA ASP A 84 35.33 117.42 -6.48
C ASP A 84 34.02 116.78 -5.99
N ILE A 85 33.20 117.50 -5.22
CA ILE A 85 31.87 117.03 -4.82
C ILE A 85 30.98 116.78 -6.05
N LYS A 86 31.08 117.62 -7.09
CA LYS A 86 30.31 117.43 -8.34
C LYS A 86 30.78 116.20 -9.11
N THR A 87 32.07 115.90 -9.17
CA THR A 87 32.58 114.71 -9.85
C THR A 87 32.28 113.44 -9.05
N GLU A 88 32.45 113.45 -7.73
CA GLU A 88 32.09 112.35 -6.84
C GLU A 88 30.60 112.02 -6.94
N ARG A 89 29.72 113.05 -6.93
CA ARG A 89 28.28 112.84 -7.13
C ARG A 89 27.97 112.19 -8.47
N LYS A 90 28.62 112.61 -9.55
CA LYS A 90 28.45 111.96 -10.86
C LYS A 90 28.89 110.49 -10.84
N ILE A 91 30.04 110.19 -10.24
CA ILE A 91 30.52 108.81 -10.10
C ILE A 91 29.52 107.99 -9.28
N TYR A 92 29.07 108.53 -8.15
CA TYR A 92 28.08 107.88 -7.29
C TYR A 92 26.76 107.62 -8.03
N GLU A 93 26.24 108.61 -8.77
CA GLU A 93 25.05 108.47 -9.60
C GLU A 93 25.22 107.36 -10.64
N THR A 94 26.34 107.34 -11.36
CA THR A 94 26.61 106.26 -12.34
C THR A 94 26.73 104.89 -11.69
N ALA A 95 27.42 104.78 -10.55
CA ALA A 95 27.53 103.53 -9.81
C ALA A 95 26.18 103.06 -9.25
N SER A 96 25.34 103.99 -8.79
CA SER A 96 23.99 103.69 -8.33
C SER A 96 23.09 103.21 -9.47
N ILE A 97 23.20 103.81 -10.66
CA ILE A 97 22.48 103.34 -11.85
C ILE A 97 22.89 101.91 -12.19
N HIS A 98 24.19 101.62 -12.28
CA HIS A 98 24.67 100.26 -12.56
C HIS A 98 24.29 99.25 -11.48
N PHE A 99 24.29 99.64 -10.20
CA PHE A 99 23.83 98.77 -9.14
C PHE A 99 22.34 98.43 -9.28
N ASN A 100 21.52 99.42 -9.61
CA ASN A 100 20.10 99.22 -9.88
C ASN A 100 19.89 98.30 -11.10
N GLU A 101 20.64 98.49 -12.18
CA GLU A 101 20.60 97.61 -13.36
C GLU A 101 21.00 96.16 -13.04
N CYS A 102 22.05 95.97 -12.22
CA CYS A 102 22.46 94.65 -11.73
C CYS A 102 21.38 94.02 -10.84
N GLN A 103 20.75 94.80 -9.95
CA GLN A 103 19.66 94.32 -9.11
C GLN A 103 18.44 93.94 -9.94
N GLU A 104 18.08 94.75 -10.94
CA GLU A 104 16.98 94.44 -11.87
C GLU A 104 17.26 93.20 -12.71
N SER A 105 18.47 93.05 -13.25
CA SER A 105 18.85 91.88 -14.04
C SER A 105 18.90 90.61 -13.20
N PHE A 106 19.39 90.69 -11.95
CA PHE A 106 19.34 89.58 -11.00
C PHE A 106 17.90 89.20 -10.62
N ASN A 107 17.05 90.19 -10.36
CA ASN A 107 15.62 89.94 -10.10
C ASN A 107 14.93 89.29 -11.29
N LYS A 108 15.25 89.71 -12.53
CA LYS A 108 14.75 89.08 -13.76
C LYS A 108 15.24 87.64 -13.88
N PHE A 109 16.52 87.38 -13.63
CA PHE A 109 17.06 86.02 -13.63
C PHE A 109 16.38 85.11 -12.60
N LEU A 110 16.14 85.61 -11.38
CA LEU A 110 15.40 84.87 -10.35
C LEU A 110 13.95 84.63 -10.76
N ALA A 111 13.30 85.59 -11.41
CA ALA A 111 11.95 85.41 -11.94
C ALA A 111 11.93 84.32 -13.03
N ASP A 112 12.86 84.36 -13.99
CA ASP A 112 12.97 83.37 -15.06
C ASP A 112 13.27 81.96 -14.53
N ASP A 113 14.13 81.82 -13.52
CA ASP A 113 14.45 80.53 -12.90
C ASP A 113 13.28 79.99 -12.07
N ASN A 114 12.59 80.87 -11.34
CA ASN A 114 11.34 80.51 -10.67
C ASN A 114 10.28 80.06 -11.68
N ASP A 115 10.13 80.74 -12.81
CA ASP A 115 9.19 80.36 -13.85
C ASP A 115 9.54 78.99 -14.47
N LYS A 116 10.83 78.74 -14.74
CA LYS A 116 11.31 77.43 -15.23
C LYS A 116 11.05 76.32 -14.21
N THR A 117 11.36 76.55 -12.93
CA THR A 117 11.12 75.55 -11.88
C THR A 117 9.64 75.29 -11.67
N ILE A 118 8.78 76.32 -11.75
CA ILE A 118 7.33 76.16 -11.73
C ILE A 118 6.84 75.32 -12.92
N ILE A 119 7.37 75.53 -14.13
CA ILE A 119 7.02 74.73 -15.31
C ILE A 119 7.43 73.26 -15.10
N ILE A 120 8.66 73.01 -14.64
CA ILE A 120 9.15 71.66 -14.36
C ILE A 120 8.31 70.98 -13.28
N MET A 121 8.00 71.69 -12.20
CA MET A 121 7.15 71.18 -11.12
C MET A 121 5.76 70.83 -11.62
N ARG A 122 5.13 71.70 -12.43
CA ARG A 122 3.83 71.43 -13.05
C ARG A 122 3.86 70.20 -13.97
N ASN A 123 4.91 70.05 -14.76
CA ASN A 123 5.09 68.88 -15.63
C ASN A 123 5.30 67.60 -14.82
N SER A 124 6.05 67.67 -13.72
CA SER A 124 6.22 66.53 -12.79
C SER A 124 4.89 66.16 -12.13
N ASP A 125 4.12 67.15 -11.68
CA ASP A 125 2.80 66.93 -11.08
C ASP A 125 1.80 66.36 -12.10
N SER A 126 1.84 66.81 -13.36
CA SER A 126 0.98 66.24 -14.41
C SER A 126 1.36 64.80 -14.73
N LEU A 127 2.65 64.49 -14.87
CA LEU A 127 3.13 63.13 -15.08
C LEU A 127 2.80 62.20 -13.91
N ALA A 128 2.93 62.68 -12.67
CA ALA A 128 2.55 61.91 -11.48
C ALA A 128 1.04 61.59 -11.47
N LYS A 129 0.20 62.53 -11.88
CA LYS A 129 -1.25 62.30 -12.04
C LYS A 129 -1.55 61.31 -13.16
N GLU A 130 -0.91 61.43 -14.32
CA GLU A 130 -1.08 60.50 -15.43
C GLU A 130 -0.66 59.08 -15.03
N LEU A 131 0.47 58.93 -14.35
CA LEU A 131 0.95 57.66 -13.82
C LEU A 131 -0.04 57.08 -12.80
N SER A 132 -0.57 57.90 -11.89
CA SER A 132 -1.60 57.45 -10.94
C SER A 132 -2.85 56.95 -11.65
N ASN A 133 -3.31 57.66 -12.69
CA ASN A 133 -4.47 57.25 -13.49
C ASN A 133 -4.21 55.92 -14.20
N GLN A 134 -3.04 55.74 -14.82
CA GLN A 134 -2.66 54.48 -15.46
C GLN A 134 -2.61 53.32 -14.45
N ILE A 135 -2.06 53.54 -13.25
CA ILE A 135 -2.06 52.52 -12.19
C ILE A 135 -3.49 52.14 -11.80
N GLU A 136 -4.40 53.11 -11.69
CA GLU A 136 -5.81 52.83 -11.38
C GLU A 136 -6.50 52.06 -12.50
N GLU A 137 -6.23 52.39 -13.77
CA GLU A 137 -6.73 51.66 -14.94
C GLU A 137 -6.21 50.22 -14.96
N HIS A 138 -4.91 50.01 -14.74
CA HIS A 138 -4.33 48.67 -14.64
C HIS A 138 -4.91 47.87 -13.48
N LYS A 139 -5.12 48.49 -12.32
CA LYS A 139 -5.79 47.84 -11.19
C LYS A 139 -7.21 47.41 -11.54
N LYS A 140 -8.00 48.28 -12.18
CA LYS A 140 -9.36 47.95 -12.64
C LYS A 140 -9.33 46.78 -13.62
N ALA A 141 -8.45 46.81 -14.62
CA ALA A 141 -8.29 45.72 -15.57
C ALA A 141 -7.88 44.39 -14.91
N LEU A 142 -7.01 44.44 -13.90
CA LEU A 142 -6.62 43.25 -13.11
C LEU A 142 -7.80 42.70 -12.29
N TYR A 143 -8.61 43.57 -11.70
CA TYR A 143 -9.83 43.14 -11.00
C TYR A 143 -10.83 42.49 -11.96
N ASP A 144 -11.03 43.09 -13.13
CA ASP A 144 -11.91 42.53 -14.16
C ASP A 144 -11.40 41.17 -14.64
N PHE A 145 -10.10 41.05 -14.91
CA PHE A 145 -9.46 39.79 -15.29
C PHE A 145 -9.61 38.72 -14.21
N ALA A 146 -9.35 39.05 -12.94
CA ALA A 146 -9.55 38.12 -11.83
C ALA A 146 -11.02 37.67 -11.69
N SER A 147 -11.96 38.59 -11.92
CA SER A 147 -13.40 38.28 -11.91
C SER A 147 -13.82 37.37 -13.09
N LEU A 148 -13.20 37.53 -14.26
CA LEU A 148 -13.42 36.66 -15.41
C LEU A 148 -12.80 35.28 -15.18
N LYS A 149 -11.59 35.22 -14.62
CA LYS A 149 -10.93 33.96 -14.26
C LYS A 149 -11.73 33.15 -13.24
N SER A 150 -12.30 33.80 -12.22
CA SER A 150 -13.16 33.12 -11.24
C SER A 150 -14.47 32.63 -11.85
N LYS A 151 -15.09 33.40 -12.76
CA LYS A 151 -16.26 32.95 -13.53
C LYS A 151 -15.93 31.76 -14.43
N LEU A 152 -14.78 31.79 -15.12
CA LEU A 152 -14.32 30.69 -15.97
C LEU A 152 -14.09 29.43 -15.14
N GLN A 153 -13.45 29.56 -13.98
CA GLN A 153 -13.25 28.47 -13.03
C GLN A 153 -14.58 27.84 -12.60
N TYR A 154 -15.54 28.68 -12.20
CA TYR A 154 -16.87 28.21 -11.84
C TYR A 154 -17.53 27.45 -12.99
N ILE A 155 -17.41 27.96 -14.23
CA ILE A 155 -17.94 27.28 -15.41
C ILE A 155 -17.25 25.93 -15.63
N ASP A 156 -15.93 25.84 -15.51
CA ASP A 156 -15.20 24.58 -15.67
C ASP A 156 -15.60 23.55 -14.60
N GLU A 157 -15.69 23.96 -13.33
CA GLU A 157 -16.17 23.11 -12.24
C GLU A 157 -17.61 22.62 -12.50
N THR A 158 -18.51 23.52 -12.90
CA THR A 158 -19.89 23.12 -13.24
C THR A 158 -19.93 22.16 -14.44
N LEU A 159 -19.07 22.34 -15.44
CA LEU A 159 -18.96 21.45 -16.59
C LEU A 159 -18.47 20.07 -16.16
N GLN A 160 -17.45 19.99 -15.30
CA GLN A 160 -16.97 18.71 -14.76
C GLN A 160 -18.07 17.98 -13.99
N ILE A 161 -18.85 18.70 -13.17
CA ILE A 161 -20.00 18.15 -12.46
C ILE A 161 -21.04 17.64 -13.48
N LEU A 162 -21.37 18.40 -14.52
CA LEU A 162 -22.32 18.00 -15.55
C LEU A 162 -21.84 16.77 -16.35
N LEU A 163 -20.54 16.67 -16.66
CA LEU A 163 -19.95 15.47 -17.27
C LEU A 163 -20.04 14.26 -16.35
N SER A 164 -19.85 14.45 -15.04
CA SER A 164 -20.02 13.38 -14.06
C SER A 164 -21.46 12.87 -14.04
N PHE A 165 -22.45 13.77 -14.12
CA PHE A 165 -23.86 13.39 -14.23
C PHE A 165 -24.17 12.73 -15.57
N GLN A 166 -23.61 13.20 -16.67
CA GLN A 166 -23.76 12.54 -17.97
C GLN A 166 -23.21 11.10 -17.93
N ASN A 167 -22.03 10.91 -17.33
CA ASN A 167 -21.44 9.58 -17.15
C ASN A 167 -22.31 8.69 -16.26
N PHE A 168 -22.85 9.24 -15.17
CA PHE A 168 -23.80 8.54 -14.32
C PHE A 168 -25.05 8.10 -15.08
N LEU A 169 -25.67 9.01 -15.86
CA LEU A 169 -26.85 8.72 -16.67
C LEU A 169 -26.57 7.70 -17.76
N PHE A 170 -25.38 7.74 -18.38
CA PHE A 170 -24.96 6.74 -19.35
C PHE A 170 -24.79 5.34 -18.72
N ASN A 171 -24.29 5.29 -17.49
CA ASN A 171 -24.15 4.06 -16.71
C ASN A 171 -25.49 3.53 -16.19
N ALA A 172 -26.46 4.39 -15.94
CA ALA A 172 -27.83 4.01 -15.57
C ALA A 172 -28.66 3.56 -16.78
N ALA A 173 -28.30 3.98 -18.00
CA ALA A 173 -29.02 3.60 -19.20
C ALA A 173 -28.88 2.10 -19.52
N PRO A 174 -29.90 1.48 -20.15
CA PRO A 174 -29.88 0.07 -20.52
C PRO A 174 -28.67 -0.33 -21.38
N ILE A 175 -28.14 -1.54 -21.14
CA ILE A 175 -26.94 -2.06 -21.81
C ILE A 175 -27.10 -2.08 -23.33
N LEU A 176 -28.29 -2.42 -23.84
CA LEU A 176 -28.59 -2.44 -25.28
C LEU A 176 -28.44 -1.04 -25.94
N TRP A 177 -28.84 0.01 -25.23
CA TRP A 177 -28.69 1.38 -25.72
C TRP A 177 -27.22 1.81 -25.64
N ARG A 178 -26.52 1.45 -24.56
CA ARG A 178 -25.08 1.71 -24.39
C ARG A 178 -24.25 1.11 -25.52
N ASP A 179 -24.55 -0.13 -25.89
CA ASP A 179 -23.83 -0.87 -26.94
C ASP A 179 -24.10 -0.29 -28.33
N SER A 180 -25.31 0.21 -28.57
CA SER A 180 -25.66 0.91 -29.81
C SER A 180 -24.96 2.26 -29.94
N GLN A 181 -24.70 2.92 -28.80
CA GLN A 181 -24.16 4.27 -28.79
C GLN A 181 -22.65 4.34 -28.75
N LYS A 182 -21.93 3.29 -28.29
CA LYS A 182 -20.46 3.21 -28.14
C LYS A 182 -19.81 4.58 -28.22
N LEU A 183 -20.22 5.46 -27.31
CA LEU A 183 -19.59 6.74 -27.17
C LEU A 183 -18.18 6.36 -26.73
N LYS A 184 -17.18 6.84 -27.47
CA LYS A 184 -15.84 6.99 -26.94
C LYS A 184 -16.02 7.88 -25.73
N LEU A 185 -16.32 7.29 -24.57
CA LEU A 185 -16.25 7.95 -23.29
C LEU A 185 -14.85 8.54 -23.30
N VAL A 186 -14.78 9.85 -23.46
CA VAL A 186 -13.54 10.59 -23.30
C VAL A 186 -13.29 10.54 -21.79
N THR A 187 -12.81 9.39 -21.33
CA THR A 187 -12.30 9.12 -19.99
C THR A 187 -10.87 9.66 -19.83
N GLY A 188 -10.44 10.55 -20.72
CA GLY A 188 -9.37 11.48 -20.39
C GLY A 188 -10.01 12.64 -19.65
N GLN A 189 -9.54 12.90 -18.43
CA GLN A 189 -9.81 14.14 -17.70
C GLN A 189 -9.53 15.31 -18.65
N LEU A 190 -10.59 15.84 -19.27
CA LEU A 190 -10.51 17.07 -20.02
C LEU A 190 -10.55 18.17 -18.95
N GLU A 191 -9.42 18.36 -18.28
CA GLU A 191 -9.15 19.63 -17.61
C GLU A 191 -9.08 20.65 -18.75
N ILE A 192 -10.24 21.27 -19.05
CA ILE A 192 -10.34 22.32 -20.07
C ILE A 192 -9.42 23.46 -19.65
N PHE A 193 -9.27 23.65 -18.34
CA PHE A 193 -8.37 24.60 -17.71
C PHE A 193 -7.36 23.89 -16.79
N THR A 194 -6.07 24.04 -17.09
CA THR A 194 -4.98 23.60 -16.20
C THR A 194 -4.50 24.80 -15.40
N MET A 195 -4.57 24.72 -14.07
CA MET A 195 -4.04 25.75 -13.19
C MET A 195 -2.53 25.64 -13.12
N ASP A 196 -1.85 26.21 -14.10
CA ASP A 196 -0.47 26.61 -13.86
C ASP A 196 -0.49 27.72 -12.81
N THR A 197 0.42 27.61 -11.85
CA THR A 197 0.50 28.34 -10.58
C THR A 197 0.55 29.86 -10.68
N ASP A 198 0.55 30.41 -11.89
CA ASP A 198 0.68 31.82 -12.16
C ASP A 198 -0.67 32.46 -12.48
N ILE A 199 -1.10 33.31 -11.56
CA ILE A 199 -2.32 34.13 -11.68
C ILE A 199 -2.23 35.08 -12.90
N PHE A 200 -1.03 35.28 -13.46
CA PHE A 200 -0.69 36.27 -14.48
C PHE A 200 -0.43 35.70 -15.88
N ASN A 201 -0.50 34.39 -16.09
CA ASN A 201 -0.31 33.83 -17.43
C ASN A 201 -1.51 34.11 -18.33
N GLU A 202 -1.23 34.43 -19.59
CA GLU A 202 -2.22 34.69 -20.63
C GLU A 202 -3.12 33.46 -20.80
N ILE A 203 -4.44 33.68 -20.78
CA ILE A 203 -5.42 32.62 -21.00
C ILE A 203 -5.48 32.35 -22.51
N ASP A 204 -5.03 31.17 -22.93
CA ASP A 204 -5.10 30.75 -24.33
C ASP A 204 -6.56 30.46 -24.76
N VAL A 205 -7.27 31.51 -25.17
CA VAL A 205 -8.67 31.44 -25.61
C VAL A 205 -8.86 30.44 -26.77
N ASN A 206 -7.89 30.35 -27.67
CA ASN A 206 -7.95 29.46 -28.84
C ASN A 206 -7.90 27.97 -28.45
N LEU A 207 -7.11 27.64 -27.43
CA LEU A 207 -7.00 26.27 -26.94
C LEU A 207 -8.27 25.84 -26.20
N ILE A 208 -8.89 26.77 -25.47
CA ILE A 208 -10.18 26.56 -24.81
C ILE A 208 -11.30 26.38 -25.85
N SER A 209 -11.37 27.23 -26.88
CA SER A 209 -12.38 27.12 -27.93
C SER A 209 -12.25 25.82 -28.72
N GLU A 210 -11.04 25.42 -29.10
CA GLU A 210 -10.80 24.13 -29.77
C GLU A 210 -11.21 22.93 -28.91
N ARG A 211 -11.04 23.00 -27.58
CA ARG A 211 -11.45 21.94 -26.67
C ARG A 211 -12.97 21.87 -26.53
N LEU A 212 -13.64 23.01 -26.47
CA LEU A 212 -15.11 23.08 -26.42
C LEU A 212 -15.75 22.57 -27.71
N GLU A 213 -15.17 22.87 -28.88
CA GLU A 213 -15.68 22.37 -30.16
C GLU A 213 -15.52 20.86 -30.34
N LYS A 214 -14.53 20.25 -29.68
CA LYS A 214 -14.30 18.80 -29.70
C LYS A 214 -15.26 18.02 -28.79
N MET A 215 -16.06 18.69 -27.96
CA MET A 215 -17.02 18.03 -27.07
C MET A 215 -18.20 17.48 -27.86
N PRO A 216 -18.46 16.15 -27.83
CA PRO A 216 -19.63 15.59 -28.50
C PRO A 216 -20.92 16.08 -27.83
N PRO A 217 -22.01 16.27 -28.60
CA PRO A 217 -23.28 16.69 -28.03
C PRO A 217 -23.78 15.65 -27.02
N PRO A 218 -24.31 16.06 -25.86
CA PRO A 218 -24.80 15.14 -24.84
C PRO A 218 -26.00 14.37 -25.39
N ARG A 219 -25.83 13.07 -25.62
CA ARG A 219 -26.92 12.15 -25.93
C ARG A 219 -27.35 11.50 -24.62
N LEU A 220 -28.50 11.91 -24.11
CA LEU A 220 -29.09 11.35 -22.91
C LEU A 220 -30.17 10.34 -23.29
N TYR A 221 -30.24 9.22 -22.58
CA TYR A 221 -31.35 8.27 -22.70
C TYR A 221 -32.57 8.74 -21.91
N PHE A 222 -32.34 9.46 -20.80
CA PHE A 222 -33.38 9.93 -19.90
C PHE A 222 -33.75 11.37 -20.21
N GLU A 223 -35.03 11.60 -20.49
CA GLU A 223 -35.57 12.95 -20.73
C GLU A 223 -36.22 13.52 -19.48
N THR A 224 -36.71 12.67 -18.57
CA THR A 224 -37.41 13.06 -17.35
C THR A 224 -36.80 12.42 -16.10
N PRO A 225 -36.68 13.14 -14.98
CA PRO A 225 -36.08 12.62 -13.74
C PRO A 225 -36.87 11.45 -13.12
N GLU A 226 -38.18 11.38 -13.36
CA GLU A 226 -39.04 10.29 -12.88
C GLU A 226 -38.60 8.91 -13.42
N GLN A 227 -38.05 8.86 -14.64
CA GLN A 227 -37.57 7.60 -15.23
C GLN A 227 -36.41 6.98 -14.42
N ILE A 228 -35.58 7.82 -13.79
CA ILE A 228 -34.46 7.36 -12.96
C ILE A 228 -34.99 6.78 -11.65
N GLN A 229 -36.01 7.39 -11.06
CA GLN A 229 -36.65 6.86 -9.85
C GLN A 229 -37.25 5.48 -10.10
N VAL A 230 -37.94 5.30 -11.24
CA VAL A 230 -38.47 3.99 -11.65
C VAL A 230 -37.36 2.95 -11.80
N ILE A 231 -36.21 3.32 -12.37
CA ILE A 231 -35.06 2.40 -12.45
C ILE A 231 -34.54 2.05 -11.06
N PHE A 232 -34.44 3.01 -10.14
CA PHE A 232 -34.01 2.72 -8.78
C PHE A 232 -34.98 1.80 -8.06
N GLU A 233 -36.29 2.01 -8.17
CA GLU A 233 -37.29 1.11 -7.61
C GLU A 233 -37.20 -0.30 -8.21
N LEU A 234 -36.94 -0.41 -9.52
CA LEU A 234 -36.74 -1.70 -10.19
C LEU A 234 -35.45 -2.38 -9.71
N LEU A 235 -34.36 -1.63 -9.55
CA LEU A 235 -33.10 -2.12 -9.02
C LEU A 235 -33.26 -2.58 -7.56
N GLU A 236 -33.98 -1.83 -6.74
CA GLU A 236 -34.29 -2.22 -5.36
C GLU A 236 -35.08 -3.52 -5.31
N LYS A 237 -36.11 -3.67 -6.16
CA LYS A 237 -36.86 -4.92 -6.30
C LYS A 237 -35.98 -6.08 -6.78
N GLN A 238 -35.09 -5.83 -7.73
CA GLN A 238 -34.13 -6.83 -8.20
C GLN A 238 -33.16 -7.23 -7.09
N ILE A 239 -32.59 -6.28 -6.36
CA ILE A 239 -31.69 -6.51 -5.23
C ILE A 239 -32.40 -7.32 -4.14
N LEU A 240 -33.66 -6.99 -3.83
CA LEU A 240 -34.48 -7.74 -2.88
C LEU A 240 -34.71 -9.18 -3.35
N ASN A 241 -35.04 -9.37 -4.63
CA ASN A 241 -35.20 -10.71 -5.22
C ASN A 241 -33.90 -11.52 -5.17
N TYR A 242 -32.76 -10.89 -5.48
CA TYR A 242 -31.46 -11.53 -5.35
C TYR A 242 -31.16 -11.90 -3.90
N LEU A 243 -31.45 -11.01 -2.94
CA LEU A 243 -31.26 -11.27 -1.52
C LEU A 243 -32.10 -12.47 -1.05
N LEU A 244 -33.39 -12.49 -1.39
CA LEU A 244 -34.28 -13.61 -1.08
C LEU A 244 -33.75 -14.91 -1.69
N LYS A 245 -33.33 -14.87 -2.96
CA LYS A 245 -32.75 -16.05 -3.62
C LYS A 245 -31.46 -16.53 -2.95
N THR A 246 -30.63 -15.61 -2.47
CA THR A 246 -29.41 -15.97 -1.73
C THR A 246 -29.73 -16.60 -0.37
N GLU A 247 -30.81 -16.16 0.29
CA GLU A 247 -31.27 -16.75 1.55
C GLU A 247 -31.82 -18.17 1.34
N GLU A 248 -32.64 -18.38 0.31
CA GLU A 248 -33.09 -19.71 -0.09
C GLU A 248 -31.89 -20.63 -0.37
N LEU A 249 -30.94 -20.16 -1.18
CA LEU A 249 -29.73 -20.92 -1.53
C LEU A 249 -28.87 -21.21 -0.30
N ARG A 250 -28.83 -20.30 0.68
CA ARG A 250 -28.15 -20.52 1.95
C ARG A 250 -28.80 -21.64 2.75
N SER A 251 -30.12 -21.73 2.77
CA SER A 251 -30.84 -22.82 3.44
C SER A 251 -30.53 -24.17 2.80
N GLU A 252 -30.52 -24.25 1.47
CA GLU A 252 -30.19 -25.46 0.72
C GLU A 252 -28.72 -25.86 0.89
N LYS A 253 -27.81 -24.89 0.87
CA LYS A 253 -26.39 -25.12 1.17
C LYS A 253 -26.22 -25.73 2.57
N ASN A 254 -26.93 -25.22 3.57
CA ASN A 254 -26.86 -25.76 4.93
C ASN A 254 -27.39 -27.19 5.02
N LYS A 255 -28.48 -27.52 4.30
CA LYS A 255 -28.99 -28.90 4.20
C LYS A 255 -27.94 -29.82 3.57
N PHE A 256 -27.31 -29.38 2.47
CA PHE A 256 -26.26 -30.14 1.79
C PHE A 256 -25.02 -30.36 2.67
N VAL A 257 -24.61 -29.36 3.43
CA VAL A 257 -23.48 -29.50 4.37
C VAL A 257 -23.82 -30.53 5.46
N LYS A 258 -25.04 -30.48 6.02
CA LYS A 258 -25.49 -31.48 7.01
C LYS A 258 -25.52 -32.90 6.42
N SER A 259 -26.07 -33.08 5.21
CA SER A 259 -26.08 -34.39 4.56
C SER A 259 -24.67 -34.89 4.23
N SER A 260 -23.76 -34.00 3.84
CA SER A 260 -22.35 -34.34 3.61
C SER A 260 -21.66 -34.81 4.89
N ILE A 261 -21.91 -34.14 6.02
CA ILE A 261 -21.37 -34.56 7.32
C ILE A 261 -21.91 -35.93 7.72
N LEU A 262 -23.22 -36.16 7.57
CA LEU A 262 -23.85 -37.45 7.86
C LEU A 262 -23.29 -38.59 6.98
N LEU A 263 -23.09 -38.32 5.70
CA LEU A 263 -22.50 -39.28 4.79
C LEU A 263 -21.05 -39.62 5.18
N LYS A 264 -20.26 -38.61 5.58
CA LYS A 264 -18.89 -38.84 6.07
C LYS A 264 -18.88 -39.68 7.35
N THR A 265 -19.82 -39.48 8.27
CA THR A 265 -19.90 -40.30 9.48
C THR A 265 -20.31 -41.73 9.17
N LEU A 266 -21.28 -41.95 8.27
CA LEU A 266 -21.68 -43.29 7.84
C LEU A 266 -20.52 -44.01 7.15
N LEU A 267 -19.81 -43.34 6.23
CA LEU A 267 -18.65 -43.93 5.56
C LEU A 267 -17.54 -44.30 6.55
N ARG A 268 -17.30 -43.50 7.59
CA ARG A 268 -16.33 -43.87 8.64
C ARG A 268 -16.77 -45.12 9.39
N HIS A 269 -18.04 -45.21 9.78
CA HIS A 269 -18.56 -46.40 10.44
C HIS A 269 -18.45 -47.66 9.57
N GLU A 270 -18.72 -47.55 8.27
CA GLU A 270 -18.54 -48.68 7.34
C GLU A 270 -17.06 -49.08 7.20
N LEU A 271 -16.14 -48.10 7.17
CA LEU A 271 -14.70 -48.38 7.14
C LEU A 271 -14.22 -49.07 8.42
N ASP A 272 -14.64 -48.57 9.58
CA ASP A 272 -14.32 -49.16 10.88
C ASP A 272 -14.87 -50.60 10.95
N TYR A 273 -16.11 -50.82 10.50
CA TYR A 273 -16.72 -52.15 10.44
C TYR A 273 -15.95 -53.11 9.53
N ILE A 274 -15.53 -52.66 8.35
CA ILE A 274 -14.71 -53.48 7.44
C ILE A 274 -13.36 -53.81 8.09
N GLN A 275 -12.74 -52.85 8.77
CA GLN A 275 -11.46 -53.06 9.46
C GLN A 275 -11.59 -54.08 10.60
N ASP A 276 -12.65 -53.99 11.40
CA ASP A 276 -12.95 -54.97 12.44
C ASP A 276 -13.18 -56.37 11.85
N LYS A 277 -13.88 -56.47 10.71
CA LYS A 277 -14.09 -57.74 10.02
C LYS A 277 -12.81 -58.33 9.46
N ILE A 278 -11.90 -57.51 8.94
CA ILE A 278 -10.57 -57.96 8.51
C ILE A 278 -9.82 -58.55 9.71
N TYR A 279 -9.80 -57.85 10.84
CA TYR A 279 -9.12 -58.32 12.06
C TYR A 279 -9.72 -59.63 12.59
N GLU A 280 -11.05 -59.77 12.61
CA GLU A 280 -11.71 -61.02 12.99
C GLU A 280 -11.28 -62.18 12.08
N VAL A 281 -11.25 -61.96 10.76
CA VAL A 281 -10.85 -62.99 9.79
C VAL A 281 -9.38 -63.36 9.94
N GLU A 282 -8.48 -62.38 10.11
CA GLU A 282 -7.05 -62.63 10.36
C GLU A 282 -6.85 -63.50 11.60
N LYS A 283 -7.54 -63.18 12.70
CA LYS A 283 -7.49 -63.97 13.92
C LYS A 283 -8.02 -65.39 13.72
N CYS A 284 -9.12 -65.56 12.98
CA CYS A 284 -9.63 -66.88 12.64
C CYS A 284 -8.65 -67.69 11.78
N ILE A 285 -7.93 -67.04 10.86
CA ILE A 285 -6.89 -67.68 10.06
C ILE A 285 -5.76 -68.17 10.99
N GLU A 286 -5.26 -67.33 11.88
CA GLU A 286 -4.21 -67.73 12.83
C GLU A 286 -4.63 -68.91 13.73
N GLU A 287 -5.87 -68.89 14.23
CA GLU A 287 -6.40 -69.99 15.04
C GLU A 287 -6.52 -71.29 14.23
N ASN A 288 -6.95 -71.20 12.98
CA ASN A 288 -7.03 -72.34 12.08
C ASN A 288 -5.64 -72.90 11.72
N GLU A 289 -4.66 -72.04 11.47
CA GLU A 289 -3.27 -72.45 11.21
C GLU A 289 -2.66 -73.17 12.43
N ARG A 290 -2.87 -72.64 13.64
CA ARG A 290 -2.43 -73.31 14.88
C ARG A 290 -3.09 -74.69 15.02
N ARG A 291 -4.40 -74.76 14.78
CA ARG A 291 -5.16 -76.01 14.83
C ARG A 291 -4.69 -77.01 13.76
N GLU A 292 -4.35 -76.55 12.57
CA GLU A 292 -3.79 -77.39 11.50
C GLU A 292 -2.45 -77.98 11.94
N ILE A 293 -1.58 -77.19 12.56
CA ILE A 293 -0.29 -77.65 13.09
C ILE A 293 -0.51 -78.70 14.19
N GLU A 294 -1.44 -78.48 15.11
CA GLU A 294 -1.79 -79.44 16.17
C GLU A 294 -2.31 -80.76 15.58
N LEU A 295 -3.26 -80.69 14.64
CA LEU A 295 -3.81 -81.87 13.99
C LEU A 295 -2.74 -82.63 13.19
N LYS A 296 -1.83 -81.93 12.51
CA LYS A 296 -0.69 -82.57 11.83
C LYS A 296 0.19 -83.32 12.84
N ARG A 297 0.51 -82.72 13.99
CA ARG A 297 1.31 -83.39 15.03
C ARG A 297 0.61 -84.64 15.56
N GLU A 298 -0.67 -84.56 15.89
CA GLU A 298 -1.43 -85.71 16.37
C GLU A 298 -1.59 -86.80 15.29
N PHE A 299 -1.79 -86.41 14.04
CA PHE A 299 -1.84 -87.34 12.91
C PHE A 299 -0.52 -88.11 12.75
N TYR A 300 0.62 -87.41 12.73
CA TYR A 300 1.92 -88.06 12.65
C TYR A 300 2.22 -88.92 13.86
N ARG A 301 1.83 -88.49 15.06
CA ARG A 301 1.93 -89.31 16.27
C ARG A 301 1.14 -90.61 16.15
N ILE A 302 -0.10 -90.56 15.67
CA ILE A 302 -0.92 -91.76 15.45
C ILE A 302 -0.28 -92.68 14.40
N LEU A 303 0.27 -92.11 13.32
CA LEU A 303 0.93 -92.85 12.26
C LEU A 303 2.18 -93.58 12.79
N GLU A 304 3.05 -92.88 13.51
CA GLU A 304 4.30 -93.41 14.07
C GLU A 304 4.09 -94.33 15.27
N ASP A 305 3.18 -94.01 16.18
CA ASP A 305 2.97 -94.80 17.39
C ASP A 305 2.06 -95.99 17.12
N LYS A 306 0.88 -95.77 16.52
CA LYS A 306 -0.15 -96.80 16.43
C LYS A 306 -0.07 -97.60 15.14
N PHE A 307 -0.02 -96.94 13.98
CA PHE A 307 -0.01 -97.66 12.70
C PHE A 307 1.31 -98.40 12.48
N LYS A 308 2.45 -97.74 12.72
CA LYS A 308 3.75 -98.41 12.63
C LYS A 308 3.86 -99.56 13.64
N PHE A 309 3.37 -99.41 14.87
CA PHE A 309 3.35 -100.53 15.81
C PHE A 309 2.42 -101.65 15.34
N LEU A 310 1.23 -101.36 14.83
CA LEU A 310 0.29 -102.39 14.36
C LEU A 310 0.77 -103.14 13.11
N VAL A 311 1.55 -102.51 12.24
CA VAL A 311 2.08 -103.16 11.03
C VAL A 311 3.46 -103.77 11.27
N SER A 312 4.32 -103.10 12.06
CA SER A 312 5.73 -103.47 12.25
C SER A 312 6.00 -104.18 13.57
N SER A 313 5.01 -104.36 14.45
CA SER A 313 5.19 -105.15 15.67
C SER A 313 5.53 -106.59 15.32
N LYS A 314 6.36 -107.19 16.17
CA LYS A 314 6.76 -108.59 16.08
C LYS A 314 5.56 -109.54 16.04
N THR A 315 4.45 -109.21 16.70
CA THR A 315 3.27 -110.08 16.78
C THR A 315 2.51 -110.21 15.43
N PRO A 316 2.06 -109.13 14.76
CA PRO A 316 1.43 -109.23 13.44
C PRO A 316 2.38 -109.76 12.35
N LEU A 317 3.68 -109.42 12.39
CA LEU A 317 4.67 -110.02 11.49
C LEU A 317 4.82 -111.53 11.73
N GLN A 318 4.81 -111.98 12.98
CA GLN A 318 4.82 -113.41 13.30
C GLN A 318 3.56 -114.12 12.82
N ILE A 319 2.38 -113.53 13.03
CA ILE A 319 1.11 -114.08 12.55
C ILE A 319 1.13 -114.18 11.03
N PHE A 320 1.59 -113.14 10.34
CA PHE A 320 1.76 -113.15 8.89
C PHE A 320 2.66 -114.31 8.45
N ASN A 321 3.86 -114.43 9.03
CA ASN A 321 4.78 -115.53 8.71
C ASN A 321 4.18 -116.92 9.00
N TYR A 322 3.43 -117.08 10.09
CA TYR A 322 2.80 -118.37 10.42
C TYR A 322 1.66 -118.73 9.47
N VAL A 323 0.84 -117.76 9.08
CA VAL A 323 -0.24 -117.94 8.11
C VAL A 323 0.34 -118.28 6.74
N GLU A 324 1.36 -117.55 6.30
CA GLU A 324 2.08 -117.82 5.05
C GLU A 324 2.66 -119.24 5.07
N PHE A 325 3.37 -119.60 6.14
CA PHE A 325 3.92 -120.96 6.30
C PHE A 325 2.85 -122.06 6.29
N ALA A 326 1.71 -121.84 6.95
CA ALA A 326 0.61 -122.81 6.99
C ALA A 326 -0.04 -122.97 5.61
N TYR A 327 -0.25 -121.86 4.89
CA TYR A 327 -0.81 -121.85 3.55
C TYR A 327 0.12 -122.55 2.54
N GLU A 328 1.41 -122.22 2.56
CA GLU A 328 2.41 -122.84 1.67
C GLU A 328 2.49 -124.35 1.84
N ARG A 329 2.34 -124.83 3.08
CA ARG A 329 2.43 -126.26 3.38
C ARG A 329 1.18 -127.03 2.99
N LEU A 330 -0.01 -126.43 3.12
CA LEU A 330 -1.28 -127.14 2.96
C LEU A 330 -1.88 -127.01 1.56
N ILE A 331 -1.70 -125.87 0.88
CA ILE A 331 -2.41 -125.55 -0.36
C ILE A 331 -1.44 -125.46 -1.54
N ALA A 332 -0.54 -124.46 -1.55
CA ALA A 332 0.44 -124.25 -2.63
C ALA A 332 1.48 -123.19 -2.26
N GLN A 333 2.64 -123.19 -2.94
CA GLN A 333 3.61 -122.09 -2.83
C GLN A 333 2.98 -120.77 -3.28
N ASN A 334 3.23 -119.71 -2.52
CA ASN A 334 2.57 -118.42 -2.68
C ASN A 334 3.14 -117.63 -3.89
N GLU A 335 2.79 -118.01 -5.11
CA GLU A 335 3.31 -117.35 -6.33
C GLU A 335 2.62 -115.99 -6.64
N THR A 336 1.53 -115.66 -5.95
CA THR A 336 0.64 -114.53 -6.33
C THR A 336 0.55 -113.39 -5.32
N ASN A 337 1.37 -113.35 -4.25
CA ASN A 337 1.34 -112.31 -3.21
C ASN A 337 -0.09 -112.04 -2.68
N LEU A 338 -0.83 -113.09 -2.33
CA LEU A 338 -2.18 -112.99 -1.77
C LEU A 338 -2.16 -112.23 -0.44
N SER A 339 -3.23 -111.46 -0.18
CA SER A 339 -3.39 -110.74 1.08
C SER A 339 -3.48 -111.71 2.25
N THR A 340 -2.99 -111.30 3.42
CA THR A 340 -2.97 -112.12 4.65
C THR A 340 -4.35 -112.65 5.01
N LEU A 341 -5.40 -111.86 4.77
CA LEU A 341 -6.79 -112.24 5.01
C LEU A 341 -7.28 -113.30 4.02
N ASP A 342 -6.87 -113.20 2.76
CA ASP A 342 -7.26 -114.15 1.72
C ASP A 342 -6.60 -115.52 1.96
N LEU A 343 -5.34 -115.52 2.43
CA LEU A 343 -4.63 -116.74 2.86
C LEU A 343 -5.35 -117.43 4.02
N VAL A 344 -5.81 -116.68 5.02
CA VAL A 344 -6.56 -117.24 6.17
C VAL A 344 -7.91 -117.77 5.72
N LEU A 345 -8.65 -117.04 4.89
CA LEU A 345 -9.96 -117.48 4.39
C LEU A 345 -9.85 -118.76 3.56
N ALA A 346 -8.80 -118.89 2.75
CA ALA A 346 -8.54 -120.11 2.00
C ALA A 346 -8.20 -121.29 2.94
N LEU A 347 -7.38 -121.07 3.98
CA LEU A 347 -7.12 -122.06 5.01
C LEU A 347 -8.39 -122.46 5.77
N GLU A 348 -9.28 -121.51 6.06
CA GLU A 348 -10.56 -121.74 6.71
C GLU A 348 -11.51 -122.54 5.82
N GLN A 349 -11.54 -122.26 4.52
CA GLN A 349 -12.30 -123.03 3.55
C GLN A 349 -11.81 -124.48 3.48
N GLU A 350 -10.49 -124.70 3.40
CA GLU A 350 -9.92 -126.05 3.44
C GLU A 350 -10.22 -126.76 4.75
N TYR A 351 -10.10 -126.07 5.88
CA TYR A 351 -10.48 -126.63 7.18
C TYR A 351 -11.96 -127.04 7.20
N ASN A 352 -12.85 -126.19 6.68
CA ASN A 352 -14.27 -126.48 6.61
C ASN A 352 -14.57 -127.63 5.64
N ASN A 353 -13.87 -127.73 4.51
CA ASN A 353 -13.98 -128.85 3.57
C ASN A 353 -13.58 -130.17 4.23
N ILE A 354 -12.42 -130.19 4.91
CA ILE A 354 -11.96 -131.37 5.68
C ILE A 354 -12.96 -131.71 6.79
N MET A 355 -13.53 -130.71 7.46
CA MET A 355 -14.52 -130.92 8.51
C MET A 355 -15.85 -131.47 7.96
N LEU A 356 -16.26 -131.00 6.79
CA LEU A 356 -17.41 -131.55 6.05
C LEU A 356 -17.14 -133.00 5.67
N ASP A 357 -15.98 -133.30 5.10
CA ASP A 357 -15.57 -134.68 4.78
C ASP A 357 -15.58 -135.54 6.04
N LEU A 358 -15.03 -135.05 7.16
CA LEU A 358 -15.07 -135.73 8.46
C LEU A 358 -16.52 -136.00 8.93
N SER A 359 -17.44 -135.08 8.69
CA SER A 359 -18.84 -135.21 9.07
C SER A 359 -19.64 -136.18 8.19
N THR A 360 -19.19 -136.43 6.96
CA THR A 360 -19.83 -137.42 6.07
C THR A 360 -19.55 -138.86 6.48
N PHE A 361 -18.52 -139.10 7.32
CA PHE A 361 -18.28 -140.43 7.83
C PHE A 361 -19.35 -140.80 8.87
N ASP A 362 -20.09 -141.88 8.58
CA ASP A 362 -21.05 -142.45 9.51
C ASP A 362 -20.37 -142.81 10.84
N LEU A 363 -20.81 -142.21 11.94
CA LEU A 363 -20.34 -142.50 13.30
C LEU A 363 -20.45 -143.99 13.65
N ASN A 364 -21.36 -144.72 12.99
CA ASN A 364 -21.51 -146.16 13.14
C ASN A 364 -20.38 -146.93 12.42
N VAL A 365 -19.94 -146.47 11.24
CA VAL A 365 -18.80 -147.04 10.52
C VAL A 365 -17.51 -146.74 11.29
N ILE A 366 -17.35 -145.52 11.83
CA ILE A 366 -16.20 -145.17 12.68
C ILE A 366 -16.19 -146.03 13.95
N LYS A 367 -17.30 -146.16 14.68
CA LYS A 367 -17.36 -147.05 15.87
C LYS A 367 -17.13 -148.51 15.53
N CYS A 368 -17.55 -148.97 14.35
CA CYS A 368 -17.25 -150.32 13.88
C CYS A 368 -15.78 -150.50 13.51
N ILE A 369 -15.15 -149.51 12.90
CA ILE A 369 -13.71 -149.51 12.60
C ILE A 369 -12.93 -149.41 13.92
N GLU A 370 -13.26 -148.50 14.84
CA GLU A 370 -12.65 -148.40 16.17
C GLU A 370 -12.80 -149.69 16.97
N LYS A 371 -13.97 -150.35 16.93
CA LYS A 371 -14.11 -151.67 17.57
C LYS A 371 -13.26 -152.73 16.89
N LYS A 372 -13.17 -152.74 15.56
CA LYS A 372 -12.31 -153.69 14.82
C LYS A 372 -10.84 -153.44 15.11
N THR A 373 -10.38 -152.20 15.11
CA THR A 373 -8.99 -151.84 15.44
C THR A 373 -8.70 -152.15 16.90
N TYR A 374 -9.61 -151.87 17.84
CA TYR A 374 -9.45 -152.30 19.23
C TYR A 374 -9.40 -153.82 19.37
N ASP A 375 -10.28 -154.56 18.69
CA ASP A 375 -10.28 -156.03 18.73
C ASP A 375 -9.03 -156.63 18.07
N GLU A 376 -8.54 -156.02 16.99
CA GLU A 376 -7.28 -156.35 16.32
C GLU A 376 -6.08 -156.03 17.21
N GLU A 377 -6.00 -154.85 17.82
CA GLU A 377 -4.97 -154.48 18.81
C GLU A 377 -5.02 -155.41 20.03
N ILE A 378 -6.21 -155.83 20.50
CA ILE A 378 -6.34 -156.82 21.57
C ILE A 378 -5.82 -158.20 21.12
N LYS A 379 -6.06 -158.59 19.87
CA LYS A 379 -5.52 -159.84 19.30
C LYS A 379 -4.01 -159.76 19.13
N GLU A 380 -3.48 -158.67 18.58
CA GLU A 380 -2.04 -158.43 18.42
C GLU A 380 -1.34 -158.37 19.78
N THR A 381 -1.92 -157.71 20.79
CA THR A 381 -1.35 -157.69 22.14
C THR A 381 -1.42 -159.06 22.83
N LYS A 382 -2.45 -159.88 22.57
CA LYS A 382 -2.52 -161.27 23.04
C LYS A 382 -1.46 -162.14 22.36
N LEU A 383 -1.35 -162.07 21.04
CA LEU A 383 -0.32 -162.76 20.27
C LEU A 383 1.08 -162.32 20.69
N ALA A 384 1.31 -161.03 20.91
CA ALA A 384 2.55 -160.49 21.44
C ALA A 384 2.84 -160.99 22.86
N LYS A 385 1.82 -161.12 23.72
CA LYS A 385 1.98 -161.72 25.07
C LYS A 385 2.27 -163.22 25.01
N GLU A 386 1.63 -163.96 24.12
CA GLU A 386 1.89 -165.39 23.90
C GLU A 386 3.28 -165.62 23.30
N ALA A 387 3.64 -164.85 22.27
CA ALA A 387 4.99 -164.82 21.71
C ALA A 387 6.03 -164.42 22.76
N ALA A 388 5.74 -163.46 23.64
CA ALA A 388 6.63 -163.09 24.75
C ALA A 388 6.73 -164.18 25.83
N LYS A 389 5.66 -164.95 26.09
CA LYS A 389 5.74 -166.14 26.96
C LYS A 389 6.57 -167.24 26.32
N LEU A 390 6.36 -167.53 25.04
CA LEU A 390 7.16 -168.48 24.27
C LEU A 390 8.63 -168.05 24.21
N LEU A 391 8.93 -166.77 23.96
CA LEU A 391 10.29 -166.21 24.04
C LEU A 391 10.88 -166.37 25.44
N LYS A 392 10.10 -166.10 26.51
CA LYS A 392 10.56 -166.32 27.88
C LYS A 392 10.82 -167.79 28.20
N ASP A 393 10.02 -168.71 27.68
CA ASP A 393 10.21 -170.14 27.91
C ASP A 393 11.34 -170.70 27.05
N VAL A 394 11.52 -170.22 25.82
CA VAL A 394 12.72 -170.43 24.98
C VAL A 394 13.95 -169.82 25.66
N ASP A 395 13.86 -168.66 26.29
CA ASP A 395 14.96 -168.05 27.05
C ASP A 395 15.27 -168.81 28.33
N LYS A 396 14.26 -169.36 29.02
CA LYS A 396 14.49 -170.27 30.16
C LYS A 396 15.11 -171.58 29.70
N LEU A 397 14.64 -172.13 28.58
CA LEU A 397 15.21 -173.33 27.97
C LEU A 397 16.61 -173.07 27.46
N SER A 398 16.90 -171.93 26.84
CA SER A 398 18.22 -171.53 26.36
C SER A 398 19.16 -171.22 27.51
N LYS A 399 18.69 -170.61 28.61
CA LYS A 399 19.44 -170.47 29.87
C LYS A 399 19.69 -171.82 30.52
N LYS A 400 18.72 -172.74 30.53
CA LYS A 400 18.91 -174.12 31.00
C LYS A 400 19.90 -174.88 30.13
N LEU A 401 19.81 -174.75 28.80
CA LEU A 401 20.74 -175.31 27.83
C LEU A 401 22.15 -174.75 28.03
N LYS A 402 22.30 -173.42 28.11
CA LYS A 402 23.56 -172.75 28.43
C LYS A 402 24.11 -173.20 29.79
N SER A 403 23.28 -173.31 30.82
CA SER A 403 23.70 -173.83 32.14
C SER A 403 24.05 -175.32 32.14
N SER A 404 23.44 -176.13 31.26
CA SER A 404 23.82 -177.55 31.08
C SER A 404 25.08 -177.72 30.23
N TYR A 405 25.36 -176.78 29.32
CA TYR A 405 26.63 -176.71 28.59
C TYR A 405 27.77 -176.15 29.45
N GLU A 406 27.48 -175.30 30.44
CA GLU A 406 28.46 -174.76 31.40
C GLU A 406 28.80 -175.72 32.56
N LEU A 407 28.14 -176.88 32.68
CA LEU A 407 28.51 -177.95 33.62
C LEU A 407 29.47 -179.01 33.04
N VAL A 408 30.14 -178.70 31.93
CA VAL A 408 31.30 -179.47 31.45
C VAL A 408 32.43 -178.52 31.05
N LYS A 409 33.04 -177.89 32.06
CA LYS A 409 34.48 -177.61 32.11
C LYS A 409 34.93 -177.64 33.57
N LYS A 410 35.36 -178.84 33.97
CA LYS A 410 36.48 -179.00 34.89
C LYS A 410 37.73 -178.40 34.29
#